data_AF-A0A956KJH2-F1
#
_entry.id   AF-A0A956KJH2-F1
#
_cell.length_a   1.000
_cell.length_b   1.000
_cell.length_c   1.000
_cell.angle_alpha   90.00
_cell.angle_beta   90.00
_cell.angle_gamma   90.00
#
_symmetry.space_group_name_H-M   'P 1'
#
loop_
_entity.id
_entity.type
_entity.pdbx_description
1 polymer ?
#
loop_
_entity_poly.entity_id
_entity_poly.type
_entity_poly.pdbx_seq_one_letter_code
_entity_poly.pdbx_strand_id
1 'polypeptide(L)'
;NGSESDSSNDSSSDTSSDTTDTNEPEPWPEQWPFSAESRLVVWGKSGIPTTNPTMLTNVFYYLAAVTPGEAQLSILWVGNCDPRTDAQGCLAGNVQPFFDLVDGLGTIEFKTLNTVDPAAYDLVIADFCSEVDGQQIATLLADGAGVLAMGDGFCLLQGRSSAEVANDTLAHFGVRFSDDQLFSHDFTIPVDKQVDLLAEVPSLDAWGVSLQESVGPIEVAAETLDGYVLTRRSEP
;
A
#
# COMPACT_ATOMS: atom_id res chain seq x y z
N ASN A 1 -45.73 -50.79 21.00
CA ASN A 1 -44.61 -50.09 21.66
C ASN A 1 -43.38 -50.95 21.57
N GLY A 2 -42.33 -50.65 20.82
CA GLY A 2 -42.04 -49.56 19.89
C GLY A 2 -40.99 -50.08 18.91
N SER A 3 -41.05 -49.61 17.67
CA SER A 3 -40.04 -49.90 16.64
C SER A 3 -38.91 -48.90 16.79
N GLU A 4 -37.67 -49.38 16.92
CA GLU A 4 -36.46 -48.59 16.74
C GLU A 4 -35.70 -49.13 15.53
N SER A 5 -35.47 -48.22 14.60
CA SER A 5 -34.62 -48.33 13.42
C SER A 5 -33.17 -48.17 13.86
N ASP A 6 -32.24 -48.93 13.27
CA ASP A 6 -30.89 -48.40 13.10
C ASP A 6 -30.23 -48.91 11.81
N SER A 7 -29.86 -47.91 11.03
CA SER A 7 -29.28 -47.93 9.70
C SER A 7 -27.75 -48.05 9.80
N SER A 8 -27.19 -49.13 9.26
CA SER A 8 -25.74 -49.24 9.03
C SER A 8 -25.44 -48.77 7.61
N ASN A 9 -25.02 -47.51 7.50
CA ASN A 9 -24.53 -46.90 6.27
C ASN A 9 -22.99 -47.02 6.31
N ASP A 10 -22.45 -48.05 5.66
CA ASP A 10 -21.01 -48.30 5.64
C ASP A 10 -20.33 -47.31 4.70
N SER A 11 -19.51 -46.45 5.28
CA SER A 11 -18.78 -45.37 4.64
C SER A 11 -17.49 -45.92 4.05
N SER A 12 -17.28 -45.76 2.75
CA SER A 12 -15.98 -45.99 2.12
C SER A 12 -15.87 -45.08 0.89
N SER A 13 -15.51 -43.83 1.14
CA SER A 13 -15.00 -42.92 0.11
C SER A 13 -13.85 -42.11 0.69
N ASP A 14 -12.72 -42.79 0.87
CA ASP A 14 -11.41 -42.14 1.03
C ASP A 14 -10.98 -41.57 -0.33
N THR A 15 -11.57 -40.44 -0.71
CA THR A 15 -10.91 -39.50 -1.62
C THR A 15 -10.00 -38.65 -0.75
N SER A 16 -8.82 -39.19 -0.44
CA SER A 16 -7.68 -38.40 -0.03
C SER A 16 -7.35 -37.47 -1.20
N SER A 17 -7.77 -36.20 -1.10
CA SER A 17 -7.32 -35.16 -2.00
C SER A 17 -5.89 -34.86 -1.63
N ASP A 18 -4.98 -35.40 -2.43
CA ASP A 18 -3.56 -35.09 -2.45
C ASP A 18 -3.41 -33.60 -2.82
N THR A 19 -3.46 -32.73 -1.83
CA THR A 19 -3.06 -31.33 -1.96
C THR A 19 -1.55 -31.32 -1.91
N THR A 20 -0.93 -31.56 -3.06
CA THR A 20 0.47 -31.20 -3.27
C THR A 20 0.58 -29.70 -3.07
N ASP A 21 1.00 -29.27 -1.88
CA ASP A 21 1.64 -27.99 -1.63
C ASP A 21 2.91 -27.95 -2.46
N THR A 22 2.74 -27.72 -3.76
CA THR A 22 3.81 -27.19 -4.58
C THR A 22 4.05 -25.81 -4.00
N ASN A 23 5.18 -25.60 -3.30
CA ASN A 23 5.69 -24.29 -2.87
C ASN A 23 6.02 -23.38 -4.08
N GLU A 24 5.20 -23.43 -5.13
CA GLU A 24 5.28 -22.58 -6.30
C GLU A 24 4.65 -21.23 -5.94
N PRO A 25 5.34 -20.12 -6.25
CA PRO A 25 4.81 -18.80 -5.99
C PRO A 25 3.44 -18.65 -6.65
N GLU A 26 2.47 -18.09 -5.92
CA GLU A 26 1.15 -17.80 -6.48
C GLU A 26 1.32 -16.95 -7.76
N PRO A 27 0.71 -17.37 -8.89
CA PRO A 27 0.91 -16.70 -10.16
C PRO A 27 0.36 -15.27 -10.12
N TRP A 28 1.02 -14.38 -10.85
CA TRP A 28 0.55 -13.01 -11.00
C TRP A 28 -0.79 -12.96 -11.76
N PRO A 29 -1.73 -12.11 -11.34
CA PRO A 29 -3.02 -11.98 -12.02
C PRO A 29 -2.90 -11.26 -13.36
N GLU A 30 -3.99 -11.23 -14.12
CA GLU A 30 -4.08 -10.45 -15.36
C GLU A 30 -3.83 -8.96 -15.09
N GLN A 31 -3.01 -8.29 -15.90
CA GLN A 31 -2.70 -6.88 -15.65
C GLN A 31 -3.90 -5.97 -15.88
N TRP A 32 -4.04 -4.97 -15.01
CA TRP A 32 -4.98 -3.87 -15.23
C TRP A 32 -4.36 -2.73 -16.05
N PRO A 33 -5.19 -1.91 -16.72
CA PRO A 33 -4.71 -0.71 -17.40
C PRO A 33 -3.95 0.22 -16.46
N PHE A 34 -2.84 0.77 -16.94
CA PHE A 34 -2.02 1.74 -16.23
C PHE A 34 -1.64 2.84 -17.21
N SER A 35 -2.05 4.08 -16.96
CA SER A 35 -1.71 5.20 -17.83
C SER A 35 -0.22 5.51 -17.76
N ALA A 36 0.36 5.97 -18.88
CA ALA A 36 1.73 6.45 -18.93
C ALA A 36 1.96 7.71 -18.07
N GLU A 37 0.89 8.42 -17.72
CA GLU A 37 0.94 9.59 -16.83
C GLU A 37 0.80 9.21 -15.35
N SER A 38 0.38 7.98 -15.05
CA SER A 38 0.16 7.49 -13.70
C SER A 38 1.45 7.22 -12.96
N ARG A 39 1.38 7.33 -11.63
CA ARG A 39 2.48 7.02 -10.73
C ARG A 39 1.95 6.22 -9.55
N LEU A 40 2.62 5.13 -9.22
CA LEU A 40 2.28 4.31 -8.06
C LEU A 40 3.53 4.18 -7.19
N VAL A 41 3.38 4.52 -5.91
CA VAL A 41 4.32 4.18 -4.85
C VAL A 41 3.60 3.26 -3.89
N VAL A 42 4.20 2.10 -3.60
CA VAL A 42 3.71 1.16 -2.61
C VAL A 42 4.58 1.28 -1.38
N TRP A 43 3.97 1.40 -0.19
CA TRP A 43 4.68 1.50 1.07
C TRP A 43 4.13 0.52 2.11
N GLY A 44 5.00 -0.32 2.65
CA GLY A 44 4.69 -1.38 3.62
C GLY A 44 4.27 -0.94 5.03
N LYS A 45 3.77 0.28 5.19
CA LYS A 45 3.31 0.82 6.46
C LYS A 45 1.85 1.23 6.32
N SER A 46 1.02 0.93 7.30
CA SER A 46 -0.36 1.43 7.36
C SER A 46 -0.52 2.60 8.33
N GLY A 47 -1.66 3.30 8.21
CA GLY A 47 -1.97 4.46 9.04
C GLY A 47 -1.15 5.70 8.68
N ILE A 48 -1.30 6.74 9.50
CA ILE A 48 -0.66 8.04 9.27
C ILE A 48 0.85 7.94 9.50
N PRO A 49 1.68 8.17 8.47
CA PRO A 49 3.11 8.02 8.61
C PRO A 49 3.71 9.22 9.36
N THR A 50 4.18 8.96 10.56
CA THR A 50 4.74 9.98 11.47
C THR A 50 6.26 9.97 11.51
N THR A 51 6.87 9.10 10.70
CA THR A 51 8.32 8.93 10.56
C THR A 51 8.71 9.11 9.10
N ASN A 52 10.00 9.34 8.86
CA ASN A 52 10.57 9.52 7.51
C ASN A 52 9.97 10.70 6.72
N PRO A 53 9.81 11.90 7.31
CA PRO A 53 9.14 13.02 6.64
C PRO A 53 9.82 13.43 5.33
N THR A 54 11.15 13.43 5.25
CA THR A 54 11.88 13.75 4.01
C THR A 54 11.52 12.79 2.87
N MET A 55 11.51 11.48 3.13
CA MET A 55 11.09 10.48 2.14
C MET A 55 9.64 10.72 1.73
N LEU A 56 8.74 10.98 2.68
CA LEU A 56 7.33 11.22 2.40
C LEU A 56 7.11 12.46 1.54
N THR A 57 7.87 13.54 1.79
CA THR A 57 7.89 14.73 0.94
C THR A 57 8.31 14.39 -0.50
N ASN A 58 9.38 13.62 -0.68
CA ASN A 58 9.85 13.20 -2.01
C ASN A 58 8.78 12.35 -2.73
N VAL A 59 8.13 11.43 -2.00
CA VAL A 59 7.02 10.62 -2.52
C VAL A 59 5.85 11.49 -2.95
N PHE A 60 5.45 12.48 -2.15
CA PHE A 60 4.32 13.33 -2.49
C PHE A 60 4.58 14.16 -3.74
N TYR A 61 5.76 14.77 -3.87
CA TYR A 61 6.12 15.51 -5.09
C TYR A 61 6.24 14.61 -6.32
N TYR A 62 6.83 13.42 -6.16
CA TYR A 62 6.89 12.43 -7.24
C TYR A 62 5.48 12.09 -7.73
N LEU A 63 4.58 11.69 -6.83
CA LEU A 63 3.21 11.29 -7.17
C LEU A 63 2.42 12.45 -7.80
N ALA A 64 2.57 13.66 -7.27
CA ALA A 64 1.93 14.87 -7.80
C ALA A 64 2.44 15.29 -9.18
N ALA A 65 3.56 14.75 -9.66
CA ALA A 65 4.23 15.20 -10.88
C ALA A 65 4.66 16.69 -10.85
N VAL A 66 4.96 17.21 -9.66
CA VAL A 66 5.32 18.62 -9.43
C VAL A 66 6.71 18.71 -8.82
N THR A 67 7.51 19.68 -9.26
CA THR A 67 8.84 19.89 -8.65
C THR A 67 8.68 20.46 -7.23
N PRO A 68 9.50 20.02 -6.26
CA PRO A 68 9.45 20.57 -4.91
C PRO A 68 9.48 22.11 -4.86
N GLY A 69 8.50 22.69 -4.16
CA GLY A 69 8.37 24.15 -3.99
C GLY A 69 7.70 24.92 -5.14
N GLU A 70 7.31 24.28 -6.25
CA GLU A 70 6.65 24.96 -7.37
C GLU A 70 5.17 25.25 -7.14
N ALA A 71 4.47 24.37 -6.44
CA ALA A 71 3.05 24.53 -6.10
C ALA A 71 2.72 23.92 -4.73
N GLN A 72 1.62 24.40 -4.15
CA GLN A 72 0.99 23.71 -3.02
C GLN A 72 0.23 22.49 -3.53
N LEU A 73 0.32 21.38 -2.80
CA LEU A 73 -0.32 20.12 -3.17
C LEU A 73 -1.74 20.01 -2.60
N SER A 74 -2.65 19.49 -3.41
CA SER A 74 -3.98 19.03 -3.02
C SER A 74 -3.95 17.51 -2.83
N ILE A 75 -4.05 17.05 -1.59
CA ILE A 75 -3.89 15.64 -1.23
C ILE A 75 -5.24 15.06 -0.80
N LEU A 76 -5.62 13.93 -1.40
CA LEU A 76 -6.75 13.14 -0.93
C LEU A 76 -6.26 11.95 -0.12
N TRP A 77 -6.68 11.83 1.13
CA TRP A 77 -6.62 10.57 1.88
C TRP A 77 -7.94 9.83 1.72
N VAL A 78 -7.91 8.63 1.13
CA VAL A 78 -9.10 7.80 0.97
C VAL A 78 -9.51 7.24 2.33
N GLY A 79 -10.52 7.86 2.92
CA GLY A 79 -11.02 7.51 4.24
C GLY A 79 -11.98 8.57 4.75
N ASN A 80 -12.87 8.20 5.67
CA ASN A 80 -13.87 9.11 6.24
C ASN A 80 -13.51 9.59 7.66
N CYS A 81 -12.30 9.29 8.12
CA CYS A 81 -11.85 9.62 9.46
C CYS A 81 -10.74 10.67 9.41
N ASP A 82 -11.06 11.91 9.79
CA ASP A 82 -10.07 12.98 9.93
C ASP A 82 -9.57 13.03 11.39
N PRO A 83 -8.32 12.60 11.66
CA PRO A 83 -7.77 12.56 13.01
C PRO A 83 -7.61 13.93 13.65
N ARG A 84 -7.65 15.03 12.88
CA ARG A 84 -7.66 16.40 13.42
C ARG A 84 -8.98 16.68 14.15
N THR A 85 -10.05 16.02 13.71
CA THR A 85 -11.39 16.16 14.31
C THR A 85 -11.73 15.04 15.28
N ASP A 86 -11.24 13.82 15.05
CA ASP A 86 -11.52 12.65 15.87
C ASP A 86 -10.32 11.68 15.95
N ALA A 87 -9.21 12.13 16.56
CA ALA A 87 -8.01 11.30 16.72
C ALA A 87 -8.28 9.95 17.42
N GLN A 88 -9.23 9.91 18.36
CA GLN A 88 -9.56 8.69 19.11
C GLN A 88 -10.36 7.72 18.24
N GLY A 89 -11.37 8.20 17.51
CA GLY A 89 -12.15 7.38 16.58
C GLY A 89 -11.30 6.86 15.42
N CYS A 90 -10.32 7.64 14.96
CA CYS A 90 -9.38 7.22 13.92
C CYS A 90 -8.23 6.35 14.42
N LEU A 91 -8.13 6.09 15.73
CA LEU A 91 -7.03 5.35 16.36
C LEU A 91 -5.64 5.84 15.93
N ALA A 92 -5.51 7.14 15.62
CA ALA A 92 -4.40 7.63 14.81
C ALA A 92 -3.09 7.85 15.60
N GLY A 93 -3.13 7.77 16.93
CA GLY A 93 -1.97 8.03 17.79
C GLY A 93 -1.46 9.47 17.67
N ASN A 94 -0.15 9.66 17.76
CA ASN A 94 0.47 10.99 17.61
C ASN A 94 0.77 11.30 16.13
N VAL A 95 -0.16 11.97 15.47
CA VAL A 95 -0.09 12.34 14.05
C VAL A 95 0.58 13.68 13.76
N GLN A 96 1.02 14.42 14.77
CA GLN A 96 1.52 15.79 14.59
C GLN A 96 2.65 15.91 13.56
N PRO A 97 3.69 15.03 13.54
CA PRO A 97 4.76 15.14 12.56
C PRO A 97 4.29 15.05 11.10
N PHE A 98 3.24 14.27 10.85
CA PHE A 98 2.64 14.16 9.52
C PHE A 98 1.94 15.45 9.12
N PHE A 99 1.16 16.05 10.02
CA PHE A 99 0.46 17.29 9.72
C PHE A 99 1.40 18.50 9.63
N ASP A 100 2.48 18.53 10.42
CA ASP A 100 3.54 19.54 10.27
C ASP A 100 4.19 19.47 8.89
N LEU A 101 4.39 18.26 8.35
CA LEU A 101 4.83 18.06 6.97
C LEU A 101 3.78 18.53 5.97
N VAL A 102 2.52 18.12 6.12
CA VAL A 102 1.44 18.48 5.18
C VAL A 102 1.24 19.99 5.13
N ASP A 103 1.27 20.69 6.27
CA ASP A 103 1.13 22.14 6.35
C ASP A 103 2.24 22.88 5.56
N GLY A 104 3.41 22.26 5.40
CA GLY A 104 4.50 22.75 4.55
C GLY A 104 4.33 22.44 3.06
N LEU A 105 3.51 21.45 2.69
CA LEU A 105 3.33 20.99 1.31
C LEU A 105 2.04 21.51 0.68
N GLY A 106 0.96 21.66 1.43
CA GLY A 106 -0.35 22.07 0.91
C GLY A 106 -1.50 21.68 1.83
N THR A 107 -2.52 21.03 1.27
CA THR A 107 -3.75 20.66 1.99
C THR A 107 -4.04 19.18 1.87
N ILE A 108 -4.61 18.60 2.92
CA ILE A 108 -5.12 17.22 2.92
C ILE A 108 -6.59 17.16 3.31
N GLU A 109 -7.36 16.39 2.54
CA GLU A 109 -8.75 16.06 2.81
C GLU A 109 -8.92 14.56 3.04
N PHE A 110 -9.76 14.19 4.00
CA PHE A 110 -10.15 12.81 4.30
C PHE A 110 -11.56 12.58 3.76
N LYS A 111 -11.67 11.97 2.58
CA LYS A 111 -12.95 11.68 1.94
C LYS A 111 -12.93 10.33 1.23
N THR A 112 -14.10 9.73 1.05
CA THR A 112 -14.24 8.54 0.20
C THR A 112 -14.35 8.96 -1.27
N LEU A 113 -13.84 8.12 -2.19
CA LEU A 113 -13.82 8.42 -3.63
C LEU A 113 -15.21 8.64 -4.23
N ASN A 114 -16.27 8.10 -3.60
CA ASN A 114 -17.65 8.31 -4.03
C ASN A 114 -18.21 9.71 -3.72
N THR A 115 -17.48 10.55 -2.98
CA THR A 115 -17.96 11.86 -2.50
C THR A 115 -17.21 13.05 -3.10
N VAL A 116 -16.22 12.79 -3.94
CA VAL A 116 -15.32 13.79 -4.52
C VAL A 116 -15.07 13.50 -5.99
N ASP A 117 -14.60 14.50 -6.72
CA ASP A 117 -13.92 14.30 -7.99
C ASP A 117 -12.43 14.05 -7.70
N PRO A 118 -11.89 12.85 -7.91
CA PRO A 118 -10.49 12.56 -7.60
C PRO A 118 -9.50 13.33 -8.48
N ALA A 119 -9.91 13.81 -9.66
CA ALA A 119 -9.05 14.61 -10.54
C ALA A 119 -8.77 16.02 -9.99
N ALA A 120 -9.44 16.43 -8.92
CA ALA A 120 -9.18 17.69 -8.22
C ALA A 120 -7.99 17.63 -7.24
N TYR A 121 -7.34 16.47 -7.10
CA TYR A 121 -6.22 16.24 -6.20
C TYR A 121 -4.98 15.86 -7.00
N ASP A 122 -3.82 16.36 -6.58
CA ASP A 122 -2.55 16.07 -7.23
C ASP A 122 -2.10 14.63 -6.93
N LEU A 123 -2.47 14.10 -5.75
CA LEU A 123 -2.22 12.71 -5.39
C LEU A 123 -3.28 12.15 -4.45
N VAL A 124 -3.41 10.83 -4.46
CA VAL A 124 -4.34 10.05 -3.65
C VAL A 124 -3.57 9.07 -2.76
N ILE A 125 -3.87 9.06 -1.47
CA ILE A 125 -3.35 8.10 -0.49
C ILE A 125 -4.43 7.04 -0.26
N ALA A 126 -4.12 5.81 -0.65
CA ALA A 126 -4.94 4.62 -0.45
C ALA A 126 -4.38 3.80 0.72
N ASP A 127 -4.87 4.05 1.93
CA ASP A 127 -4.51 3.29 3.13
C ASP A 127 -5.45 2.09 3.31
N PHE A 128 -4.95 0.90 2.99
CA PHE A 128 -5.70 -0.35 3.10
C PHE A 128 -5.91 -0.82 4.55
N CYS A 129 -5.49 -0.03 5.55
CA CYS A 129 -5.98 -0.18 6.93
C CYS A 129 -7.39 0.38 7.14
N SER A 130 -7.94 1.05 6.13
CA SER A 130 -9.34 1.43 6.02
C SER A 130 -10.01 0.75 4.84
N GLU A 131 -11.34 0.85 4.74
CA GLU A 131 -12.08 0.31 3.60
C GLU A 131 -11.73 1.11 2.33
N VAL A 132 -10.88 0.52 1.48
CA VAL A 132 -10.48 1.04 0.17
C VAL A 132 -10.98 0.09 -0.91
N ASP A 133 -11.67 0.62 -1.91
CA ASP A 133 -12.10 -0.15 -3.08
C ASP A 133 -10.98 -0.21 -4.12
N GLY A 134 -10.37 -1.40 -4.27
CA GLY A 134 -9.32 -1.67 -5.24
C GLY A 134 -9.68 -1.33 -6.68
N GLN A 135 -10.94 -1.53 -7.08
CA GLN A 135 -11.41 -1.22 -8.43
C GLN A 135 -11.41 0.29 -8.69
N GLN A 136 -11.69 1.10 -7.67
CA GLN A 136 -11.61 2.55 -7.77
C GLN A 136 -10.15 3.00 -7.89
N ILE A 137 -9.23 2.39 -7.12
CA ILE A 137 -7.79 2.66 -7.26
C ILE A 137 -7.30 2.29 -8.65
N ALA A 138 -7.76 1.16 -9.21
CA ALA A 138 -7.42 0.77 -10.57
C ALA A 138 -7.90 1.77 -11.61
N THR A 139 -9.10 2.32 -11.43
CA THR A 139 -9.65 3.35 -12.32
C THR A 139 -8.81 4.62 -12.25
N LEU A 140 -8.43 5.08 -11.05
CA LEU A 140 -7.54 6.22 -10.88
C LEU A 140 -6.20 6.05 -11.62
N LEU A 141 -5.59 4.87 -11.48
CA LEU A 141 -4.33 4.54 -12.17
C LEU A 141 -4.50 4.35 -13.68
N ALA A 142 -5.68 3.98 -14.16
CA ALA A 142 -5.99 3.98 -15.58
C ALA A 142 -6.15 5.42 -16.13
N ASP A 143 -6.55 6.36 -15.27
CA ASP A 143 -6.84 7.75 -15.64
C ASP A 143 -5.65 8.72 -15.49
N GLY A 144 -4.48 8.25 -15.02
CA GLY A 144 -3.27 9.10 -14.90
C GLY A 144 -2.91 9.54 -13.47
N ALA A 145 -3.62 9.05 -12.44
CA ALA A 145 -3.43 9.55 -11.09
C ALA A 145 -2.10 9.13 -10.44
N GLY A 146 -1.60 9.96 -9.52
CA GLY A 146 -0.56 9.61 -8.56
C GLY A 146 -1.17 8.95 -7.31
N VAL A 147 -0.82 7.69 -7.03
CA VAL A 147 -1.32 6.94 -5.88
C VAL A 147 -0.19 6.50 -4.95
N LEU A 148 -0.31 6.83 -3.66
CA LEU A 148 0.41 6.17 -2.57
C LEU A 148 -0.46 5.07 -2.01
N ALA A 149 -0.10 3.80 -2.26
CA ALA A 149 -0.79 2.65 -1.68
C ALA A 149 -0.05 2.15 -0.44
N MET A 150 -0.78 2.00 0.66
CA MET A 150 -0.23 1.67 1.96
C MET A 150 -0.89 0.43 2.54
N GLY A 151 -0.08 -0.45 3.13
CA GLY A 151 -0.55 -1.67 3.78
C GLY A 151 0.58 -2.32 4.58
N ASP A 152 0.21 -3.04 5.63
CA ASP A 152 1.13 -3.80 6.48
C ASP A 152 0.48 -5.07 7.04
N GLY A 153 1.26 -5.83 7.82
CA GLY A 153 0.81 -7.03 8.52
C GLY A 153 0.14 -6.80 9.88
N PHE A 154 0.00 -5.56 10.35
CA PHE A 154 -0.48 -5.23 11.71
C PHE A 154 -1.91 -4.77 11.73
N CYS A 155 -2.33 -4.01 10.71
CA CYS A 155 -3.72 -3.61 10.58
C CYS A 155 -4.55 -4.75 9.98
N LEU A 156 -5.56 -5.20 10.72
CA LEU A 156 -6.44 -6.30 10.30
C LEU A 156 -7.83 -5.79 9.93
N LEU A 157 -8.25 -6.05 8.69
CA LEU A 157 -9.59 -5.81 8.19
C LEU A 157 -10.28 -7.14 7.94
N GLN A 158 -11.38 -7.39 8.65
CA GLN A 158 -12.18 -8.62 8.49
C GLN A 158 -11.36 -9.92 8.60
N GLY A 159 -10.28 -9.91 9.40
CA GLY A 159 -9.41 -11.06 9.64
C GLY A 159 -8.27 -11.23 8.63
N ARG A 160 -8.15 -10.34 7.63
CA ARG A 160 -7.02 -10.26 6.68
C ARG A 160 -6.13 -9.08 7.03
N SER A 161 -4.83 -9.19 6.77
CA SER A 161 -3.94 -8.03 6.92
C SER A 161 -4.20 -6.97 5.85
N SER A 162 -3.93 -5.70 6.15
CA SER A 162 -4.07 -4.62 5.16
C SER A 162 -3.17 -4.83 3.94
N ALA A 163 -1.99 -5.44 4.13
CA ALA A 163 -1.12 -5.88 3.05
C ALA A 163 -1.79 -6.96 2.16
N GLU A 164 -2.41 -7.98 2.75
CA GLU A 164 -3.17 -8.99 2.00
C GLU A 164 -4.33 -8.37 1.21
N VAL A 165 -5.09 -7.44 1.81
CA VAL A 165 -6.20 -6.76 1.13
C VAL A 165 -5.68 -5.88 -0.02
N ALA A 166 -4.57 -5.17 0.19
CA ALA A 166 -3.93 -4.37 -0.84
C ALA A 166 -3.45 -5.23 -2.02
N ASN A 167 -2.95 -6.44 -1.76
CA ASN A 167 -2.44 -7.35 -2.79
C ASN A 167 -3.50 -7.77 -3.82
N ASP A 168 -4.79 -7.83 -3.43
CA ASP A 168 -5.91 -8.07 -4.36
C ASP A 168 -5.95 -7.02 -5.49
N THR A 169 -5.37 -5.83 -5.26
CA THR A 169 -5.30 -4.71 -6.21
C THR A 169 -3.91 -4.56 -6.79
N LEU A 170 -2.88 -4.51 -5.93
CA LEU A 170 -1.52 -4.16 -6.31
C LEU A 170 -0.89 -5.20 -7.24
N ALA A 171 -1.22 -6.47 -7.08
CA ALA A 171 -0.65 -7.55 -7.89
C ALA A 171 -0.94 -7.37 -9.39
N HIS A 172 -2.08 -6.77 -9.75
CA HIS A 172 -2.43 -6.42 -11.13
C HIS A 172 -1.49 -5.37 -11.75
N PHE A 173 -0.77 -4.61 -10.92
CA PHE A 173 0.23 -3.61 -11.33
C PHE A 173 1.67 -4.14 -11.27
N GLY A 174 1.86 -5.41 -10.93
CA GLY A 174 3.17 -6.08 -10.92
C GLY A 174 3.98 -5.86 -9.64
N VAL A 175 3.31 -5.45 -8.56
CA VAL A 175 3.86 -5.29 -7.20
C VAL A 175 2.93 -5.93 -6.19
N ARG A 176 3.46 -6.57 -5.14
CA ARG A 176 2.66 -7.02 -4.00
C ARG A 176 3.49 -6.99 -2.73
N PHE A 177 2.85 -6.91 -1.57
CA PHE A 177 3.50 -7.12 -0.29
C PHE A 177 3.85 -8.60 -0.11
N SER A 178 5.05 -8.89 0.38
CA SER A 178 5.45 -10.20 0.89
C SER A 178 5.05 -10.37 2.35
N ASP A 179 5.15 -11.61 2.84
CA ASP A 179 5.01 -11.91 4.27
C ASP A 179 6.21 -11.42 5.11
N ASP A 180 7.34 -11.13 4.46
CA ASP A 180 8.52 -10.57 5.13
C ASP A 180 8.28 -9.15 5.65
N GLN A 181 8.92 -8.83 6.77
CA GLN A 181 8.85 -7.53 7.42
C GLN A 181 10.24 -7.03 7.83
N LEU A 182 10.45 -5.73 7.72
CA LEU A 182 11.62 -5.04 8.25
C LEU A 182 11.32 -4.47 9.63
N PHE A 183 12.29 -4.57 10.53
CA PHE A 183 12.21 -4.04 11.89
C PHE A 183 13.49 -3.31 12.25
N SER A 184 13.58 -2.04 11.85
CA SER A 184 14.73 -1.19 12.18
C SER A 184 14.31 0.26 12.35
N HIS A 185 14.69 0.89 13.45
CA HIS A 185 14.48 2.32 13.67
C HIS A 185 15.57 3.21 13.04
N ASP A 186 16.65 2.60 12.54
CA ASP A 186 17.78 3.33 11.93
C ASP A 186 18.34 2.54 10.74
N PHE A 187 17.45 2.18 9.81
CA PHE A 187 17.83 1.49 8.60
C PHE A 187 18.64 2.45 7.72
N THR A 188 19.95 2.26 7.70
CA THR A 188 20.88 3.18 7.01
C THR A 188 20.76 3.04 5.49
N ILE A 189 20.67 4.17 4.81
CA ILE A 189 20.64 4.25 3.34
C ILE A 189 22.05 4.65 2.85
N PRO A 190 22.75 3.78 2.11
CA PRO A 190 24.02 4.10 1.46
C PRO A 190 23.90 5.36 0.60
N VAL A 191 24.94 6.18 0.59
CA VAL A 191 24.94 7.49 -0.08
C VAL A 191 24.63 7.37 -1.57
N ASP A 192 25.09 6.30 -2.23
CA ASP A 192 24.81 6.03 -3.65
C ASP A 192 23.35 5.63 -3.94
N LYS A 193 22.57 5.33 -2.89
CA LYS A 193 21.13 5.05 -2.93
C LYS A 193 20.28 6.22 -2.48
N GLN A 194 20.88 7.32 -2.02
CA GLN A 194 20.15 8.53 -1.62
C GLN A 194 19.82 9.39 -2.83
N VAL A 195 19.01 8.85 -3.74
CA VAL A 195 18.56 9.51 -4.98
C VAL A 195 17.04 9.42 -5.08
N ASP A 196 16.44 10.18 -5.99
CA ASP A 196 14.99 10.17 -6.24
C ASP A 196 14.14 10.23 -4.95
N LEU A 197 13.43 9.15 -4.62
CA LEU A 197 12.54 9.07 -3.44
C LEU A 197 13.32 9.07 -2.12
N LEU A 198 14.55 8.57 -2.13
CA LEU A 198 15.46 8.55 -0.99
C LEU A 198 16.49 9.69 -1.03
N ALA A 199 16.33 10.68 -1.91
CA ALA A 199 17.18 11.85 -1.94
C ALA A 199 17.22 12.53 -0.56
N GLU A 200 18.43 12.74 -0.05
CA GLU A 200 18.69 13.33 1.28
C GLU A 200 18.12 12.54 2.47
N VAL A 201 17.87 11.24 2.29
CA VAL A 201 17.38 10.34 3.34
C VAL A 201 18.53 9.42 3.81
N PRO A 202 19.28 9.78 4.86
CA PRO A 202 20.42 8.98 5.32
C PRO A 202 20.02 7.70 6.07
N SER A 203 18.83 7.69 6.68
CA SER A 203 18.25 6.51 7.29
C SER A 203 16.72 6.57 7.31
N LEU A 204 16.10 5.40 7.48
CA LEU A 204 14.67 5.22 7.62
C LEU A 204 14.35 4.55 8.96
N ASP A 205 13.28 5.02 9.62
CA ASP A 205 12.54 4.18 10.55
C ASP A 205 11.63 3.25 9.75
N ALA A 206 12.12 2.03 9.57
CA ALA A 206 11.46 0.93 8.87
C ALA A 206 10.96 -0.12 9.87
N TRP A 207 10.50 0.30 11.05
CA TRP A 207 9.90 -0.62 12.01
C TRP A 207 8.52 -1.12 11.55
N GLY A 208 8.38 -2.44 11.40
CA GLY A 208 7.13 -3.08 11.02
C GLY A 208 6.72 -2.79 9.57
N VAL A 209 7.69 -2.54 8.69
CA VAL A 209 7.41 -2.29 7.27
C VAL A 209 7.31 -3.64 6.54
N SER A 210 6.16 -3.96 5.95
CA SER A 210 6.00 -5.10 5.05
C SER A 210 6.83 -4.90 3.77
N LEU A 211 7.45 -5.94 3.22
CA LEU A 211 8.32 -5.77 2.03
C LEU A 211 7.51 -5.92 0.76
N GLN A 212 8.07 -5.48 -0.37
CA GLN A 212 7.43 -5.61 -1.67
C GLN A 212 8.20 -6.58 -2.56
N GLU A 213 7.47 -7.41 -3.29
CA GLU A 213 7.93 -8.18 -4.43
C GLU A 213 7.41 -7.55 -5.72
N SER A 214 8.15 -7.69 -6.83
CA SER A 214 7.75 -7.15 -8.13
C SER A 214 8.10 -8.08 -9.29
N VAL A 215 7.32 -8.03 -10.37
CA VAL A 215 7.63 -8.71 -11.65
C VAL A 215 8.62 -7.87 -12.45
N GLY A 216 9.75 -8.46 -12.87
CA GLY A 216 10.67 -7.84 -13.84
C GLY A 216 10.17 -7.93 -15.29
N PRO A 217 10.57 -7.04 -16.23
CA PRO A 217 11.36 -5.83 -16.06
C PRO A 217 10.45 -4.61 -16.18
N ILE A 218 9.61 -4.38 -15.18
CA ILE A 218 9.11 -3.02 -14.97
C ILE A 218 10.34 -2.21 -14.54
N GLU A 219 10.51 -0.96 -15.00
CA GLU A 219 11.44 -0.03 -14.36
C GLU A 219 10.90 0.29 -12.96
N VAL A 220 11.06 -0.69 -12.10
CA VAL A 220 11.06 -0.54 -10.68
C VAL A 220 12.42 0.06 -10.40
N ALA A 221 12.44 1.35 -10.04
CA ALA A 221 13.49 1.81 -9.14
C ALA A 221 13.25 1.08 -7.82
N ALA A 222 13.62 -0.20 -7.83
CA ALA A 222 13.85 -1.00 -6.67
C ALA A 222 15.16 -0.46 -6.14
N GLU A 223 15.09 0.56 -5.29
CA GLU A 223 16.21 0.86 -4.42
C GLU A 223 16.27 -0.27 -3.41
N THR A 224 16.86 -1.37 -3.89
CA THR A 224 17.10 -2.58 -3.14
C THR A 224 18.19 -2.26 -2.15
N LEU A 225 17.81 -2.33 -0.88
CA LEU A 225 18.72 -2.24 0.25
C LEU A 225 18.60 -3.55 1.02
N ASP A 226 19.62 -4.40 0.91
CA ASP A 226 19.69 -5.70 1.59
C ASP A 226 18.48 -6.63 1.37
N GLY A 227 17.84 -6.56 0.19
CA GLY A 227 16.68 -7.40 -0.16
C GLY A 227 15.31 -6.76 0.13
N TYR A 228 15.28 -5.55 0.67
CA TYR A 228 14.09 -4.76 0.97
C TYR A 228 13.83 -3.77 -0.18
N VAL A 229 12.59 -3.67 -0.66
CA VAL A 229 12.27 -2.96 -1.91
C VAL A 229 11.21 -1.91 -1.67
N LEU A 230 11.49 -0.65 -2.03
CA LEU A 230 10.46 0.33 -2.37
C LEU A 230 10.29 0.27 -3.89
N THR A 231 9.09 -0.05 -4.36
CA THR A 231 8.84 -0.32 -5.78
C THR A 231 8.04 0.82 -6.42
N ARG A 232 8.57 1.44 -7.49
CA ARG A 232 7.78 2.30 -8.41
C ARG A 232 7.52 1.58 -9.73
N ARG A 233 6.51 1.96 -10.50
CA ARG A 233 6.36 1.52 -11.90
C ARG A 233 6.49 2.73 -12.81
N SER A 234 7.48 2.74 -13.69
CA SER A 234 7.49 3.50 -14.94
C SER A 234 7.42 2.51 -16.12
N GLU A 235 6.84 2.93 -17.25
CA GLU A 235 6.94 2.16 -18.50
C GLU A 235 8.41 1.96 -18.90
N PRO A 236 8.74 0.95 -19.73
CA PRO A 236 10.05 0.84 -20.38
C PRO A 236 10.41 2.05 -21.25
#